data_AF-A0A396GPK4-F1
#
_entry.id   AF-A0A396GPK4-F1
#
_cell.length_a   1.000
_cell.length_b   1.000
_cell.length_c   1.000
_cell.angle_alpha   90.00
_cell.angle_beta   90.00
_cell.angle_gamma   90.00
#
_symmetry.space_group_name_H-M   'P 1'
#
loop_
_entity.id
_entity.type
_entity.pdbx_description
1 polymer ?
#
loop_
_entity_poly.entity_id
_entity_poly.type
_entity_poly.pdbx_seq_one_letter_code
_entity_poly.pdbx_strand_id
1 'polypeptide(L)' 'MFYYFGIHFFTSGGGSKAWRGDIKSWNPEVKFYHDRQGFMSVQITEMNVDVVFYDVLGKVLHRWSISKELKAAT' A
#
# COMPACT_ATOMS: atom_id res chain seq x y z
N MET A 1 18.39 17.89 -6.81
CA MET A 1 17.13 17.14 -6.63
C MET A 1 17.44 15.93 -5.76
N PHE A 2 17.00 15.91 -4.51
CA PHE A 2 17.35 14.85 -3.57
C PHE A 2 16.42 13.65 -3.78
N TYR A 3 16.99 12.50 -4.19
CA TYR A 3 16.29 11.22 -4.23
C TYR A 3 15.95 10.78 -2.80
N TYR A 4 14.70 10.93 -2.38
CA TYR A 4 14.20 10.26 -1.17
C TYR A 4 13.64 8.90 -1.58
N PHE A 5 14.50 7.89 -1.71
CA PHE A 5 14.04 6.51 -1.86
C PHE A 5 13.70 5.97 -0.47
N GLY A 6 12.53 6.37 0.03
CA GLY A 6 11.99 5.89 1.29
C GLY A 6 11.50 4.44 1.17
N ILE A 7 11.56 3.69 2.26
CA ILE A 7 10.95 2.36 2.33
C ILE A 7 9.46 2.52 2.65
N HIS A 8 8.61 1.85 1.88
CA HIS A 8 7.17 1.82 2.09
C HIS A 8 6.77 0.50 2.74
N PHE A 9 5.89 0.56 3.74
CA PHE A 9 5.37 -0.62 4.44
C PHE A 9 3.92 -0.86 4.06
N PHE A 10 3.60 -2.10 3.72
CA PHE A 10 2.25 -2.54 3.38
C PHE A 10 1.87 -3.71 4.30
N THR A 11 0.66 -3.68 4.86
CA THR A 11 0.16 -4.73 5.76
C THR A 11 -1.17 -5.26 5.23
N SER A 12 -1.25 -6.59 5.03
CA SER A 12 -2.43 -7.28 4.52
C SER A 12 -2.81 -8.48 5.41
N GLY A 13 -2.95 -8.24 6.72
CA GLY A 13 -3.25 -9.27 7.72
C GLY A 13 -4.75 -9.53 7.99
N GLY A 14 -5.65 -8.75 7.39
CA GLY A 14 -7.10 -8.78 7.69
C GLY A 14 -7.92 -9.83 6.94
N GLY A 15 -7.31 -10.88 6.38
CA GLY A 15 -7.98 -11.78 5.43
C GLY A 15 -9.07 -12.70 6.00
N SER A 16 -9.02 -13.02 7.30
CA SER A 16 -9.99 -13.95 7.95
C SER A 16 -10.60 -13.39 9.24
N LYS A 17 -9.85 -12.55 9.96
CA LYS A 17 -10.31 -11.80 11.13
C LYS A 17 -9.89 -10.36 10.98
N ALA A 18 -10.80 -9.45 11.30
CA ALA A 18 -10.53 -8.02 11.35
C ALA A 18 -10.94 -7.47 12.72
N TRP A 19 -10.03 -6.73 13.35
CA TRP A 19 -10.20 -6.18 14.69
C TRP A 19 -10.76 -4.76 14.59
N ARG A 20 -12.04 -4.68 14.21
CA ARG A 20 -12.73 -3.42 14.00
C ARG A 20 -12.75 -2.60 15.30
N GLY A 21 -12.29 -1.35 15.23
CA GLY A 21 -12.33 -0.41 16.36
C GLY A 21 -11.16 -0.49 17.35
N ASP A 22 -10.19 -1.39 17.17
CA ASP A 22 -8.94 -1.42 17.98
C ASP A 22 -7.88 -0.47 17.38
N ILE A 23 -8.23 0.82 17.28
CA ILE A 23 -7.38 1.83 16.66
C ILE A 23 -6.64 2.59 17.77
N LYS A 24 -5.31 2.41 17.85
CA LYS A 24 -4.44 3.32 18.59
C LYS A 24 -4.31 4.65 17.84
N SER A 25 -4.02 5.72 18.57
CA SER A 25 -3.90 7.11 18.09
C SER A 25 -3.33 7.26 16.67
N TRP A 26 -3.96 8.13 15.87
CA TRP A 26 -3.58 8.40 14.48
C TRP A 26 -2.11 8.81 14.33
N ASN A 27 -1.33 8.03 13.58
CA ASN A 27 0.04 8.39 13.19
C ASN A 27 -0.01 9.10 11.81
N PRO A 28 0.53 10.33 11.68
CA PRO A 28 0.53 11.09 10.43
C PRO A 28 1.28 10.42 9.25
N GLU A 29 2.12 9.43 9.52
CA GLU A 29 2.84 8.66 8.50
C GLU A 29 1.93 7.65 7.78
N VAL A 30 0.83 7.23 8.40
CA VAL A 30 -0.11 6.25 7.80
C VAL A 30 -0.90 6.92 6.68
N LYS A 31 -0.75 6.39 5.46
CA LYS A 31 -1.45 6.91 4.26
C LYS A 31 -2.78 6.22 3.97
N PHE A 32 -2.95 5.00 4.45
CA PHE A 32 -4.17 4.22 4.29
C PHE A 32 -4.32 3.23 5.44
N TYR A 33 -5.55 3.10 5.95
CA TYR A 33 -5.92 2.12 6.98
C TYR A 33 -7.34 1.61 6.71
N HIS A 34 -7.54 0.31 6.91
CA HIS A 34 -8.83 -0.34 6.78
C HIS A 34 -9.01 -1.38 7.89
N ASP A 35 -10.12 -1.30 8.62
CA ASP A 35 -10.40 -2.09 9.83
C ASP A 35 -11.36 -3.28 9.58
N ARG A 36 -11.68 -3.57 8.33
CA ARG A 36 -12.50 -4.72 7.92
C ARG A 36 -11.69 -5.72 7.12
N GLN A 37 -12.33 -6.84 6.81
CA GLN A 37 -11.72 -7.90 6.01
C GLN A 37 -11.47 -7.44 4.58
N GLY A 38 -10.36 -7.91 4.03
CA GLY A 38 -9.90 -7.55 2.70
C GLY A 38 -8.59 -8.23 2.36
N PHE A 39 -8.05 -7.87 1.20
CA PHE A 39 -6.82 -8.41 0.67
C PHE A 39 -6.08 -7.36 -0.18
N MET A 40 -4.84 -7.68 -0.55
CA MET A 40 -3.99 -6.83 -1.36
C MET A 40 -3.50 -7.61 -2.59
N SER A 41 -3.48 -6.98 -3.76
CA SER A 41 -2.73 -7.46 -4.92
C SER A 41 -1.48 -6.62 -5.13
N VAL A 42 -0.41 -7.26 -5.57
CA VAL A 42 0.84 -6.60 -5.93
C VAL A 42 1.24 -7.01 -7.34
N GLN A 43 1.52 -6.03 -8.18
CA GLN A 43 2.10 -6.22 -9.50
C GLN A 43 3.47 -5.54 -9.53
N ILE A 44 4.49 -6.27 -9.95
CA ILE A 44 5.84 -5.76 -10.10
C ILE A 44 6.27 -6.02 -11.54
N THR A 45 6.75 -4.98 -12.19
CA THR A 45 7.38 -5.00 -13.51
C THR A 45 8.79 -4.45 -13.39
N GLU A 46 9.54 -4.45 -14.49
CA GLU A 46 10.89 -3.87 -14.50
C GLU A 46 10.89 -2.39 -14.10
N MET A 47 9.84 -1.66 -14.47
CA MET A 47 9.77 -0.21 -14.29
C MET A 47 8.82 0.24 -13.20
N ASN A 48 7.83 -0.58 -12.82
CA ASN A 48 6.74 -0.15 -11.95
C ASN A 48 6.41 -1.18 -10.87
N VAL A 49 5.96 -0.68 -9.73
CA VAL A 49 5.28 -1.45 -8.69
C VAL A 49 3.90 -0.85 -8.49
N ASP A 50 2.87 -1.69 -8.54
CA ASP A 50 1.48 -1.33 -8.28
C ASP A 50 0.94 -2.18 -7.13
N VAL A 51 0.35 -1.50 -6.14
CA VAL A 51 -0.26 -2.11 -4.96
C VAL A 51 -1.71 -1.66 -4.88
N VAL A 52 -2.63 -2.62 -4.79
CA VAL A 52 -4.07 -2.34 -4.69
C VAL A 52 -4.65 -3.05 -3.49
N PHE A 53 -5.36 -2.30 -2.65
CA PHE A 53 -6.10 -2.81 -1.50
C PHE A 53 -7.57 -2.97 -1.86
N TYR A 54 -8.14 -4.11 -1.47
CA TYR A 54 -9.54 -4.44 -1.70
C TYR A 54 -10.24 -4.76 -0.38
N ASP A 55 -11.55 -4.52 -0.33
CA ASP A 55 -12.39 -5.19 0.66
C ASP A 55 -12.63 -6.65 0.28
N VAL A 56 -13.29 -7.40 1.16
CA VAL A 56 -13.60 -8.83 0.96
C VAL A 56 -14.46 -9.11 -0.27
N LEU A 57 -15.19 -8.12 -0.80
CA LEU A 57 -16.00 -8.26 -2.02
C LEU A 57 -15.22 -7.89 -3.29
N GLY A 58 -13.93 -7.54 -3.17
CA GLY A 58 -13.10 -7.13 -4.29
C GLY A 58 -13.30 -5.67 -4.71
N LYS A 59 -13.93 -4.83 -3.90
CA LYS A 59 -14.01 -3.39 -4.16
C LYS A 59 -12.66 -2.75 -3.83
N VAL A 60 -12.14 -1.93 -4.75
CA VAL A 60 -10.90 -1.20 -4.51
C VAL A 60 -11.09 -0.12 -3.44
N LEU A 61 -10.21 -0.13 -2.45
CA LEU A 61 -10.18 0.81 -1.33
C LEU A 61 -9.03 1.81 -1.46
N HIS A 62 -7.87 1.36 -1.96
CA HIS A 62 -6.68 2.20 -2.13
C HIS A 62 -5.78 1.67 -3.23
N ARG A 63 -5.07 2.58 -3.90
CA ARG A 63 -4.04 2.28 -4.89
C ARG A 63 -2.78 3.05 -4.55
N TRP A 64 -1.65 2.39 -4.62
CA TRP A 64 -0.33 2.99 -4.48
C TRP A 64 0.56 2.46 -5.58
N SER A 65 1.32 3.35 -6.23
CA SER A 65 2.21 2.98 -7.32
C SER A 65 3.50 3.78 -7.26
N ILE A 66 4.60 3.18 -7.70
CA ILE A 66 5.89 3.86 -7.89
C ILE A 66 6.55 3.36 -9.18
N SER A 67 7.22 4.28 -9.88
CA SER A 67 8.03 3.98 -11.05
C SER A 67 9.52 4.18 -10.76
N LYS A 68 10.37 3.30 -11.29
CA LYS A 68 11.81 3.49 -11.32
C LYS A 68 12.14 4.72 -12.15
N GLU A 69 12.78 5.72 -11.56
CA GLU A 69 13.32 6.84 -12.32
C GLU A 69 14.53 6.36 -13.16
N LEU A 70 14.46 6.54 -14.47
CA LEU A 70 15.62 6.35 -15.34
C LEU A 70 16.57 7.52 -15.11
N LYS A 71 17.71 7.28 -14.48
CA LYS A 71 18.83 8.21 -14.59
C LYS A 71 19.32 8.15 -16.03
N ALA A 72 19.18 9.25 -16.77
CA ALA A 72 19.83 9.39 -18.06
C ALA A 72 21.35 9.27 -17.82
N ALA A 73 22.01 8.34 -18.51
CA ALA A 73 23.47 8.34 -18.58
C ALA A 73 23.88 9.60 -19.35
N THR A 74 24.52 10.55 -18.66
CA THR A 74 25.19 11.70 -19.27
C THR A 74 26.64 11.36 -19.47
#